data_AF-A0A381Y3U7-F1
#
_entry.id   AF-A0A381Y3U7-F1
#
_cell.length_a   1.000
_cell.length_b   1.000
_cell.length_c   1.000
_cell.angle_alpha   90.00
_cell.angle_beta   90.00
_cell.angle_gamma   90.00
#
_symmetry.space_group_name_H-M   'P 1'
#
loop_
_entity.id
_entity.type
_entity.pdbx_description
1 polymer ?
#
loop_
_entity_poly.entity_id
_entity_poly.type
_entity_poly.pdbx_seq_one_letter_code
_entity_poly.pdbx_strand_id
1 'polypeptide(L)' 'PSGETGNDLEPAAIDLVPELARWRDALGEATGECPRMAGSGSTWFVHGAFPGKGHRVVKTLPAS' A
#
# COMPACT_ATOMS: atom_id res chain seq x y z
N PRO A 1 -8.73 2.16 16.72
CA PRO A 1 -8.05 0.86 16.70
C PRO A 1 -6.62 1.07 16.16
N SER A 2 -5.61 0.95 17.02
CA SER A 2 -4.24 1.40 16.75
C SER A 2 -3.25 0.25 16.93
N GLY A 3 -3.18 -0.63 15.94
CA GLY A 3 -2.22 -1.73 15.88
C GLY A 3 -0.84 -1.23 15.48
N GLU A 4 0.17 -2.08 15.56
CA GLU A 4 1.58 -1.73 15.30
C GLU A 4 1.81 -1.09 13.91
N THR A 5 0.98 -1.44 12.92
CA THR A 5 1.04 -0.89 11.55
C THR A 5 0.11 0.31 11.32
N GLY A 6 -0.68 0.68 12.32
CA GLY A 6 -1.74 1.69 12.23
C GLY A 6 -3.08 1.17 11.70
N ASN A 7 -3.22 -0.15 11.51
CA ASN A 7 -4.48 -0.79 11.08
C ASN A 7 -4.68 -2.16 11.76
N ASP A 8 -5.60 -2.22 12.73
CA ASP A 8 -5.92 -3.47 13.48
C ASP A 8 -6.52 -4.58 12.60
N LEU A 9 -7.00 -4.27 11.39
CA LEU A 9 -7.56 -5.26 10.48
C LEU A 9 -6.49 -5.99 9.66
N GLU A 10 -5.29 -5.44 9.57
CA GLU A 10 -4.22 -5.98 8.71
C GLU A 10 -3.86 -7.44 9.04
N PRO A 11 -3.67 -7.85 10.31
CA PRO A 11 -3.33 -9.24 10.63
C PRO A 11 -4.40 -10.24 10.15
N ALA A 12 -5.68 -9.92 10.38
CA ALA A 12 -6.80 -10.77 9.97
C ALA A 12 -6.95 -10.83 8.44
N ALA A 13 -6.71 -9.70 7.75
CA ALA A 13 -6.75 -9.66 6.29
C ALA A 13 -5.63 -10.50 5.66
N ILE A 14 -4.41 -10.44 6.22
CA ILE A 14 -3.27 -11.25 5.75
C ILE A 14 -3.48 -12.73 6.07
N ASP A 15 -4.02 -13.08 7.24
CA ASP A 15 -4.34 -14.47 7.60
C ASP A 15 -5.33 -15.09 6.61
N LEU A 16 -6.40 -14.36 6.28
CA LEU A 16 -7.40 -14.79 5.31
C LEU A 16 -6.86 -14.82 3.87
N VAL A 17 -6.05 -13.83 3.49
CA VAL A 17 -5.50 -13.67 2.13
C VAL A 17 -4.00 -13.41 2.19
N PRO A 18 -3.16 -14.47 2.29
CA PRO A 18 -1.71 -14.33 2.44
C PRO A 18 -1.01 -13.59 1.29
N GLU A 19 -1.61 -13.59 0.09
CA GLU A 19 -1.07 -12.86 -1.06
C GLU A 19 -1.03 -11.34 -0.82
N LEU A 20 -1.83 -10.78 0.09
CA LEU A 20 -1.75 -9.37 0.45
C LEU A 20 -0.34 -8.99 0.95
N ALA A 21 0.33 -9.87 1.70
CA ALA A 21 1.69 -9.63 2.18
C ALA A 21 2.69 -9.56 1.02
N ARG A 22 2.52 -10.38 -0.03
CA ARG A 22 3.37 -10.31 -1.24
C ARG A 22 3.29 -8.94 -1.91
N TRP A 23 2.09 -8.37 -2.02
CA TRP A 23 1.89 -7.05 -2.63
C TRP A 23 2.38 -5.92 -1.73
N ARG A 24 2.26 -6.06 -0.40
CA ARG A 24 2.90 -5.16 0.57
C ARG A 24 4.41 -5.13 0.32
N ASP A 25 5.06 -6.30 0.35
CA ASP A 25 6.51 -6.39 0.26
C ASP A 25 7.01 -5.89 -1.11
N ALA A 26 6.31 -6.23 -2.20
CA ALA A 26 6.64 -5.71 -3.54
C ALA A 26 6.56 -4.19 -3.63
N LEU A 27 5.55 -3.57 -3.01
CA LEU A 27 5.45 -2.10 -2.95
C LEU A 27 6.55 -1.51 -2.07
N GLY A 28 6.88 -2.17 -0.94
CA GLY A 28 7.95 -1.74 -0.05
C GLY A 28 9.30 -1.73 -0.74
N GLU A 29 9.66 -2.82 -1.42
CA GLU A 29 10.90 -2.90 -2.21
C GLU A 29 10.98 -1.85 -3.31
N ALA A 30 9.85 -1.56 -3.97
CA ALA A 30 9.82 -0.62 -5.08
C ALA A 30 9.86 0.86 -4.64
N THR A 31 9.61 1.14 -3.37
CA THR A 31 9.51 2.51 -2.82
C THR A 31 10.54 2.81 -1.73
N GLY A 32 11.10 1.79 -1.09
CA GLY A 32 11.96 1.92 0.10
C GLY A 32 11.21 2.26 1.38
N GLU A 33 9.88 2.29 1.35
CA GLU A 33 9.01 2.70 2.46
C GLU A 33 8.21 1.52 3.00
N CYS A 34 7.74 1.60 4.25
CA CYS A 34 6.83 0.61 4.83
C CYS A 34 5.38 0.88 4.41
N PRO A 35 4.73 0.03 3.57
CA PRO A 35 3.37 0.30 3.11
C PRO A 35 2.32 0.06 4.18
N ARG A 36 1.21 0.80 4.10
CA ARG A 36 0.06 0.66 4.99
C ARG A 36 -1.17 0.14 4.25
N MET A 37 -1.95 -0.71 4.89
CA MET A 37 -3.19 -1.23 4.33
C MET A 37 -4.35 -0.25 4.54
N ALA A 38 -5.11 0.03 3.49
CA ALA A 38 -6.34 0.81 3.59
C ALA A 38 -7.54 -0.09 3.96
N GLY A 39 -8.21 0.20 5.07
CA GLY A 39 -9.37 -0.56 5.53
C GLY A 39 -9.05 -2.04 5.72
N SER A 40 -9.92 -2.93 5.24
CA SER A 40 -9.70 -4.38 5.23
C SER A 40 -8.93 -4.88 4.00
N GLY A 41 -8.22 -3.98 3.30
CA GLY A 41 -7.55 -4.28 2.04
C GLY A 41 -8.49 -4.23 0.82
N SER A 42 -8.00 -4.59 -0.37
CA SER A 42 -6.66 -5.12 -0.66
C SER A 42 -5.60 -4.05 -0.93
N THR A 43 -5.96 -2.77 -0.85
CA THR A 43 -5.10 -1.66 -1.25
C THR A 43 -4.00 -1.38 -0.23
N TRP A 44 -2.75 -1.37 -0.72
CA TRP A 44 -1.57 -0.88 0.00
C TRP A 44 -1.19 0.52 -0.50
N PHE A 45 -0.69 1.37 0.40
CA PHE A 45 -0.23 2.70 0.03
C PHE A 45 0.99 3.15 0.84
N VAL A 46 1.77 4.04 0.24
CA VAL A 46 2.88 4.79 0.86
C VAL A 46 2.66 6.28 0.59
N HIS A 47 3.27 7.14 1.40
CA HIS A 47 3.22 8.59 1.17
C HIS A 47 4.35 9.02 0.23
N GLY A 48 4.02 9.91 -0.73
CA GLY A 48 4.98 10.46 -1.67
C GLY A 48 4.74 10.01 -3.11
N ALA A 49 5.66 10.42 -4.00
CA ALA A 49 5.65 10.02 -5.40
C ALA A 49 6.95 9.24 -5.70
N PHE A 50 6.79 8.06 -6.28
CA PHE A 50 7.90 7.13 -6.54
C PHE A 50 8.05 6.89 -8.06
N PRO A 51 8.57 7.87 -8.82
CA PRO A 51 8.84 7.67 -10.24
C PRO A 51 9.94 6.63 -10.42
N GLY A 52 9.81 5.76 -11.43
CA GLY A 52 10.78 4.70 -11.65
C GLY A 52 10.31 3.70 -12.71
N LYS A 53 11.18 2.76 -13.06
CA LYS A 53 10.85 1.70 -14.01
C LYS A 53 9.67 0.87 -13.47
N GLY A 54 8.59 0.78 -14.25
CA GLY A 54 7.37 0.06 -13.85
C GLY A 54 6.36 0.90 -13.05
N HIS A 55 6.71 2.14 -12.68
CA HIS A 55 5.80 3.05 -11.97
C HIS A 55 5.43 4.24 -12.86
N ARG A 56 4.15 4.63 -12.81
CA ARG A 56 3.67 5.84 -13.49
C ARG A 56 3.02 6.77 -12.49
N VAL A 57 3.66 7.90 -12.24
CA VAL A 57 3.06 8.99 -11.46
C VAL A 57 2.09 9.73 -12.36
N VAL A 58 0.82 9.80 -11.95
CA VAL A 58 -0.25 10.50 -12.66
C VAL A 58 -0.82 11.60 -11.78
N LYS A 59 -1.30 12.69 -12.40
CA LYS A 59 -1.98 13.79 -11.72
C LYS A 59 -3.25 14.13 -12.48
N THR A 60 -4.35 14.32 -11.77
CA THR A 60 -5.59 14.83 -12.35
C THR A 60 -5.43 16.32 -12.60
N LEU A 61 -5.72 16.76 -13.83
CA LEU A 61 -5.82 18.17 -14.18
C LEU A 61 -7.29 18.63 -14.09
N PRO A 62 -7.55 19.89 -13.76
CA PRO A 62 -8.91 20.43 -13.81
C PRO A 62 -9.54 20.23 -15.19
N ALA A 63 -10.85 19.98 -15.25
CA ALA A 63 -11.59 20.07 -16.50
C ALA A 63 -11.54 21.51 -17.01
N SER A 64 -11.30 21.68 -18.32
CA SER A 64 -11.31 22.99 -18.99
C SER A 64 -12.71 23.59 -19.08
#